data_AF-A0A3C0YAH7-F1
#
_entry.id   AF-A0A3C0YAH7-F1
#
_cell.length_a   1.000
_cell.length_b   1.000
_cell.length_c   1.000
_cell.angle_alpha   90.00
_cell.angle_beta   90.00
_cell.angle_gamma   90.00
#
_symmetry.space_group_name_H-M   'P 1'
#
loop_
_entity.id
_entity.type
_entity.pdbx_description
1 polymer ?
#
loop_
_entity_poly.entity_id
_entity_poly.type
_entity_poly.pdbx_seq_one_letter_code
_entity_poly.pdbx_strand_id
1 'polypeptide(L)'
;MKKIISEDALRGSLTCMSAEQSNAWLVPQPLTRVQAALSTPWILDIDTTIKPLYGKQSGAEVSYNPHKHGRPSHALHTYWVGNLRLVLDVVISPGKEHSAASARPDLIAVLNKLTPNSAQPWSEETAALATSPSLPSWKSAPSPTCSNYARPWA
;
A
#
# COMPACT_ATOMS: atom_id res chain seq x y z
N MET A 1 -1.49 35.75 -9.76
CA MET A 1 -1.91 34.36 -10.06
C MET A 1 -0.68 33.48 -10.16
N LYS A 2 -0.53 32.46 -9.31
CA LYS A 2 0.42 31.36 -9.57
C LYS A 2 -0.12 30.59 -10.76
N LYS A 3 0.62 30.56 -11.87
CA LYS A 3 0.24 29.80 -13.06
C LYS A 3 0.28 28.31 -12.74
N ILE A 4 -0.74 27.56 -13.15
CA ILE A 4 -0.72 26.10 -13.12
C ILE A 4 0.27 25.63 -14.19
N ILE A 5 1.20 24.74 -13.81
CA ILE A 5 2.19 24.17 -14.73
C ILE A 5 1.51 23.01 -15.48
N SER A 6 1.68 22.94 -16.81
CA SER A 6 1.17 21.81 -17.59
C SER A 6 1.98 20.55 -17.32
N GLU A 7 1.36 19.38 -17.50
CA GLU A 7 2.05 18.08 -17.38
C GLU A 7 3.28 18.00 -18.29
N ASP A 8 3.16 18.46 -19.54
CA ASP A 8 4.27 18.45 -20.50
C ASP A 8 5.43 19.35 -20.07
N ALA A 9 5.16 20.52 -19.48
CA ALA A 9 6.19 21.40 -18.95
C ALA A 9 6.91 20.77 -17.75
N LEU A 10 6.16 20.11 -16.86
CA LEU A 10 6.74 19.34 -15.75
C LEU A 10 7.61 18.20 -16.27
N ARG A 11 7.11 17.41 -17.23
CA ARG A 11 7.85 16.31 -17.85
C ARG A 11 9.15 16.81 -18.50
N GLY A 12 9.07 17.90 -19.24
CA GLY A 12 10.24 18.56 -19.83
C GLY A 12 11.26 18.98 -18.77
N SER A 13 10.82 19.57 -17.66
CA SER A 13 11.73 19.96 -16.57
C SER A 13 12.44 18.76 -15.93
N LEU A 14 11.75 17.63 -15.74
CA LEU A 14 12.34 16.41 -15.19
C LEU A 14 13.36 15.79 -16.15
N THR A 15 13.16 15.92 -17.46
CA THR A 15 14.15 15.44 -18.46
C THR A 15 15.43 16.28 -18.51
N CYS A 16 15.40 17.50 -17.98
CA CYS A 16 16.58 18.37 -17.92
C CYS A 16 17.47 18.12 -16.68
N MET A 17 17.05 17.23 -15.77
CA MET A 17 17.75 16.92 -14.52
C MET A 17 18.31 15.49 -14.57
N SER A 18 19.33 15.20 -13.75
CA SER A 18 19.79 13.81 -13.57
C SER A 18 18.69 12.97 -12.92
N ALA A 19 18.75 11.64 -13.06
CA ALA A 19 17.78 10.74 -12.43
C ALA A 19 17.75 10.93 -10.91
N GLU A 20 18.92 11.11 -10.29
CA GLU A 20 19.08 11.35 -8.85
C GLU A 20 18.44 12.68 -8.44
N GLN A 21 18.70 13.76 -9.20
CA GLN A 21 18.12 15.08 -8.95
C GLN A 21 16.59 15.06 -9.11
N SER A 22 16.10 14.42 -10.17
CA SER A 22 14.66 14.25 -10.43
C SER A 22 13.98 13.45 -9.32
N ASN A 23 14.57 12.34 -8.88
CA ASN A 23 14.04 11.53 -7.79
C ASN A 23 14.03 12.30 -6.47
N ALA A 24 15.12 12.99 -6.13
CA ALA A 24 15.22 13.79 -4.92
C ALA A 24 14.16 14.91 -4.87
N TRP A 25 13.77 15.47 -6.03
CA TRP A 25 12.72 16.48 -6.11
C TRP A 25 11.32 15.89 -6.11
N LEU A 26 11.06 14.83 -6.89
CA LEU A 26 9.72 14.29 -7.13
C LEU A 26 9.21 13.40 -6.00
N VAL A 27 10.04 12.50 -5.49
CA VAL A 27 9.64 11.46 -4.51
C VAL A 27 9.08 12.05 -3.20
N PRO A 28 9.59 13.17 -2.65
CA PRO A 28 9.01 13.74 -1.43
C PRO A 28 7.65 14.40 -1.60
N GLN A 29 7.23 14.69 -2.85
CA GLN A 29 6.05 15.51 -3.11
C GLN A 29 4.75 14.85 -2.60
N PRO A 30 4.43 13.57 -2.90
CA PRO A 30 3.20 12.94 -2.44
C PRO A 30 3.04 12.99 -0.92
N LEU A 31 4.06 12.52 -0.18
CA LEU A 31 4.04 12.53 1.27
C LEU A 31 3.86 13.94 1.86
N THR A 32 4.56 14.94 1.32
CA THR A 32 4.46 16.33 1.77
C THR A 32 3.03 16.87 1.61
N ARG A 33 2.28 16.45 0.58
CA ARG A 33 0.88 16.86 0.38
C ARG A 33 -0.08 16.17 1.34
N VAL A 34 0.20 14.92 1.69
CA VAL A 34 -0.69 14.11 2.54
C VAL A 34 -0.41 14.31 4.04
N GLN A 35 0.75 14.86 4.40
CA GLN A 35 1.21 15.03 5.79
C GLN A 35 0.15 15.56 6.75
N ALA A 36 -0.62 16.58 6.35
CA ALA A 36 -1.67 17.17 7.19
C ALA A 36 -2.83 16.19 7.47
N ALA A 37 -3.15 15.29 6.54
CA ALA A 37 -4.19 14.28 6.73
C ALA A 37 -3.77 13.15 7.67
N LEU A 38 -2.46 12.98 7.89
CA LEU A 38 -1.91 11.93 8.75
C LEU A 38 -1.97 12.28 10.25
N SER A 39 -2.44 13.49 10.62
CA SER A 39 -2.64 13.88 12.02
C SER A 39 -3.94 13.33 12.64
N THR A 40 -4.82 12.76 11.83
CA THR A 40 -6.05 12.09 12.28
C THR A 40 -5.94 10.59 12.04
N PRO A 41 -6.64 9.71 12.80
CA PRO A 41 -6.62 8.28 12.55
C PRO A 41 -6.92 7.94 11.09
N TRP A 42 -6.11 7.06 10.51
CA TRP A 42 -6.19 6.68 9.10
C TRP A 42 -5.87 5.20 8.93
N ILE A 43 -6.32 4.64 7.81
CA ILE A 43 -6.08 3.24 7.43
C ILE A 43 -5.12 3.26 6.25
N LEU A 44 -4.05 2.47 6.34
CA LEU A 44 -3.15 2.22 5.23
C LEU A 44 -3.76 1.15 4.33
N ASP A 45 -4.08 1.54 3.10
CA ASP A 45 -4.45 0.62 2.04
C ASP A 45 -3.25 0.40 1.12
N ILE A 46 -3.09 -0.85 0.68
CA ILE A 46 -2.03 -1.28 -0.22
C ILE A 46 -2.68 -1.99 -1.39
N ASP A 47 -2.37 -1.54 -2.60
CA ASP A 47 -2.83 -2.17 -3.83
C ASP A 47 -1.68 -2.36 -4.80
N THR A 48 -1.79 -3.38 -5.66
CA THR A 48 -0.86 -3.58 -6.77
C THR A 48 -1.64 -3.59 -8.07
N THR A 49 -1.48 -2.51 -8.84
CA THR A 49 -2.11 -2.38 -10.15
C THR A 49 -1.14 -2.81 -11.25
N ILE A 50 -1.55 -3.74 -12.10
CA ILE A 50 -0.79 -4.10 -13.31
C ILE A 50 -1.16 -3.14 -14.43
N LYS A 51 -0.16 -2.45 -14.97
CA LYS A 51 -0.31 -1.51 -16.09
C LYS A 51 0.34 -2.07 -17.35
N PRO A 52 -0.43 -2.70 -18.27
CA PRO A 52 0.05 -3.05 -19.59
C PRO A 52 0.48 -1.80 -20.36
N LEU A 53 1.61 -1.89 -21.06
CA LEU A 53 2.19 -0.75 -21.77
C LEU A 53 2.12 -0.94 -23.27
N TYR A 54 2.12 0.19 -23.98
CA TYR A 54 2.30 0.23 -25.43
C TYR A 54 3.74 0.64 -25.75
N GLY A 55 4.28 0.04 -26.81
CA GLY A 55 5.66 0.29 -27.24
C GLY A 55 6.70 -0.29 -26.29
N LYS A 56 7.95 0.16 -26.46
CA LYS A 56 9.08 -0.25 -25.64
C LYS A 56 9.29 0.77 -24.53
N GLN A 57 8.95 0.41 -23.30
CA GLN A 57 9.20 1.24 -22.12
C GLN A 57 10.24 0.56 -21.23
N SER A 58 11.10 1.37 -20.60
CA SER A 58 12.17 0.87 -19.75
C SER A 58 11.63 0.10 -18.54
N GLY A 59 12.29 -1.00 -18.16
CA GLY A 59 11.93 -1.83 -17.00
C GLY A 59 10.61 -2.62 -17.14
N ALA A 60 9.94 -2.54 -18.30
CA ALA A 60 8.69 -3.27 -18.52
C ALA A 60 8.96 -4.72 -18.91
N GLU A 61 8.32 -5.66 -18.23
CA GLU A 61 8.45 -7.09 -18.51
C GLU A 61 7.11 -7.76 -18.77
N VAL A 62 7.12 -8.79 -19.61
CA VAL A 62 5.94 -9.62 -19.84
C VAL A 62 5.65 -10.42 -18.58
N SER A 63 4.44 -10.25 -18.04
CA SER A 63 3.94 -10.98 -16.87
C SER A 63 2.63 -11.68 -17.19
N TYR A 64 2.15 -12.50 -16.25
CA TYR A 64 0.87 -13.16 -16.40
C TYR A 64 -0.28 -12.15 -16.23
N ASN A 65 -1.05 -11.93 -17.30
CA ASN A 65 -2.29 -11.16 -17.26
C ASN A 65 -3.34 -11.88 -18.13
N PRO A 66 -4.37 -12.50 -17.54
CA PRO A 66 -5.35 -13.31 -18.28
C PRO A 66 -6.20 -12.49 -19.26
N HIS A 67 -6.31 -11.18 -19.04
CA HIS A 67 -7.07 -10.30 -19.92
C HIS A 67 -6.22 -9.70 -21.05
N LYS A 68 -4.89 -9.69 -20.92
CA LYS A 68 -3.95 -9.03 -21.83
C LYS A 68 -2.63 -9.81 -21.96
N HIS A 69 -2.74 -11.04 -22.45
CA HIS A 69 -1.61 -11.97 -22.64
C HIS A 69 -0.45 -11.38 -23.47
N GLY A 70 0.78 -11.73 -23.09
CA GLY A 70 2.00 -11.45 -23.86
C GLY A 70 2.45 -9.99 -23.88
N ARG A 71 1.77 -9.09 -23.17
CA ARG A 71 2.10 -7.67 -23.16
C ARG A 71 3.08 -7.35 -22.02
N PRO A 72 4.13 -6.55 -22.27
CA PRO A 72 4.96 -6.04 -21.20
C PRO A 72 4.14 -5.09 -20.32
N SER A 73 4.41 -5.13 -19.03
CA SER A 73 3.70 -4.32 -18.04
C SER A 73 4.64 -3.86 -16.93
N HIS A 74 4.17 -2.86 -16.18
CA HIS A 74 4.69 -2.52 -14.86
C HIS A 74 3.71 -2.98 -13.79
N ALA A 75 4.24 -3.36 -12.63
CA ALA A 75 3.49 -3.50 -11.39
C ALA A 75 3.63 -2.18 -10.61
N LEU A 76 2.50 -1.53 -10.33
CA LEU A 76 2.46 -0.31 -9.53
C LEU A 76 2.02 -0.68 -8.12
N HIS A 77 2.97 -0.76 -7.20
CA HIS A 77 2.69 -0.92 -5.77
C HIS A 77 2.35 0.43 -5.20
N THR A 78 1.07 0.63 -4.88
CA THR A 78 0.55 1.91 -4.40
C THR A 78 0.19 1.80 -2.93
N TYR A 79 0.60 2.81 -2.16
CA TYR A 79 0.26 2.96 -0.76
C TYR A 79 -0.59 4.21 -0.60
N TRP A 80 -1.82 4.11 -0.09
CA TRP A 80 -2.68 5.28 0.09
C TRP A 80 -3.40 5.28 1.43
N VAL A 81 -3.85 6.47 1.82
CA VAL A 81 -4.74 6.71 2.96
C VAL A 81 -6.15 6.30 2.54
N GLY A 82 -6.66 5.17 3.05
CA GLY A 82 -7.84 4.48 2.52
C GLY A 82 -9.12 5.33 2.49
N ASN A 83 -9.42 6.02 3.59
CA ASN A 83 -10.60 6.88 3.71
C ASN A 83 -10.55 8.14 2.82
N LEU A 84 -9.36 8.58 2.39
CA LEU A 84 -9.19 9.79 1.58
C LEU A 84 -8.72 9.53 0.16
N ARG A 85 -8.33 8.28 -0.16
CA ARG A 85 -7.68 7.89 -1.43
C ARG A 85 -6.48 8.78 -1.79
N LEU A 86 -5.77 9.28 -0.78
CA LEU A 86 -4.56 10.09 -0.95
C LEU A 86 -3.31 9.22 -0.98
N VAL A 87 -2.53 9.33 -2.05
CA VAL A 87 -1.34 8.50 -2.27
C VAL A 87 -0.18 8.96 -1.40
N LEU A 88 0.41 8.02 -0.64
CA LEU A 88 1.60 8.22 0.17
C LEU A 88 2.87 8.04 -0.67
N ASP A 89 2.93 6.95 -1.44
CA ASP A 89 4.03 6.63 -2.34
C ASP A 89 3.56 5.62 -3.40
N VAL A 90 4.28 5.55 -4.52
CA VAL A 90 4.06 4.56 -5.58
C VAL A 90 5.41 4.03 -6.04
N VAL A 91 5.58 2.72 -6.01
CA VAL A 91 6.75 2.06 -6.59
C VAL A 91 6.36 1.37 -7.88
N ILE A 92 7.17 1.63 -8.91
CA ILE A 92 7.01 1.08 -10.24
C ILE A 92 8.04 -0.01 -10.43
N SER A 93 7.57 -1.25 -10.53
CA SER A 93 8.40 -2.44 -10.69
C SER A 93 8.10 -3.13 -12.03
N PRO A 94 8.96 -4.03 -12.52
CA PRO A 94 8.64 -4.90 -13.64
C PRO A 94 7.34 -5.67 -13.38
N GLY A 95 6.52 -5.90 -14.41
CA GLY A 95 5.20 -6.54 -14.25
C GLY A 95 5.22 -7.93 -13.61
N LYS A 96 6.36 -8.63 -13.61
CA LYS A 96 6.52 -9.93 -12.93
C LYS A 96 6.62 -9.80 -11.41
N GLU A 97 6.94 -8.62 -10.90
CA GLU A 97 7.11 -8.32 -9.48
C GLU A 97 5.79 -7.87 -8.84
N HIS A 98 4.64 -8.38 -9.29
CA HIS A 98 3.33 -7.95 -8.79
C HIS A 98 2.91 -8.57 -7.45
N SER A 99 3.77 -9.40 -6.87
CA SER A 99 3.47 -10.09 -5.61
C SER A 99 3.58 -9.14 -4.41
N ALA A 100 2.87 -9.44 -3.33
CA ALA A 100 3.00 -8.69 -2.08
C ALA A 100 4.42 -8.77 -1.49
N ALA A 101 5.17 -9.85 -1.74
CA ALA A 101 6.55 -9.99 -1.30
C ALA A 101 7.46 -8.95 -1.95
N SER A 102 7.22 -8.65 -3.23
CA SER A 102 7.94 -7.63 -3.99
C SER A 102 7.66 -6.21 -3.46
N ALA A 103 6.44 -5.95 -2.99
CA ALA A 103 6.04 -4.65 -2.44
C ALA A 103 6.56 -4.38 -1.01
N ARG A 104 7.06 -5.40 -0.31
CA ARG A 104 7.38 -5.32 1.12
C ARG A 104 8.56 -4.39 1.46
N PRO A 105 9.70 -4.41 0.74
CA PRO A 105 10.83 -3.54 1.06
C PRO A 105 10.45 -2.05 1.01
N ASP A 106 9.72 -1.66 -0.03
CA ASP A 106 9.29 -0.28 -0.22
C ASP A 106 8.20 0.14 0.76
N LEU A 107 7.29 -0.77 1.13
CA LEU A 107 6.34 -0.54 2.22
C LEU A 107 7.08 -0.17 3.52
N ILE A 108 8.12 -0.92 3.88
CA ILE A 108 8.94 -0.64 5.06
C ILE A 108 9.60 0.74 4.94
N ALA A 109 10.13 1.08 3.76
CA ALA A 109 10.70 2.40 3.52
C ALA A 109 9.68 3.53 3.69
N VAL A 110 8.44 3.36 3.20
CA VAL A 110 7.35 4.32 3.40
C VAL A 110 7.02 4.45 4.88
N LEU A 111 6.82 3.33 5.59
CA LEU A 111 6.51 3.34 7.02
C LEU A 111 7.60 4.05 7.83
N ASN A 112 8.87 3.81 7.54
CA ASN A 112 9.99 4.48 8.22
C ASN A 112 9.97 6.01 8.02
N LYS A 113 9.52 6.51 6.86
CA LYS A 113 9.34 7.95 6.60
C LYS A 113 8.18 8.53 7.40
N LEU A 114 7.14 7.73 7.67
CA LEU A 114 5.95 8.13 8.44
C LEU A 114 6.16 8.11 9.95
N THR A 115 7.25 7.50 10.42
CA THR A 115 7.58 7.40 11.85
C THR A 115 8.69 8.37 12.29
N PRO A 116 8.57 9.71 12.15
CA PRO A 116 9.55 10.61 12.76
C PRO A 116 9.33 10.78 14.28
N ASN A 117 8.23 10.27 14.86
CA ASN A 117 7.95 10.42 16.31
C ASN A 117 6.97 9.39 16.89
N SER A 118 6.87 8.18 16.32
CA SER A 118 5.99 7.10 16.82
C SER A 118 6.71 6.16 17.80
N ALA A 119 7.61 6.70 18.62
CA ALA A 119 7.81 6.19 19.98
C ALA A 119 6.73 6.81 20.88
N GLN A 120 5.47 6.70 20.47
CA GLN A 120 4.35 6.74 21.38
C GLN A 120 3.86 5.31 21.41
N PRO A 121 4.01 4.59 22.54
CA PRO A 121 3.45 3.27 22.64
C PRO A 121 1.95 3.41 22.36
N TRP A 122 1.43 2.49 21.55
CA TRP A 122 0.03 2.11 21.51
C TRP A 122 -0.65 2.49 22.83
N SER A 123 -1.69 3.32 22.76
CA SER A 123 -2.46 3.83 23.90
C SER A 123 -2.57 2.77 25.01
N GLU A 124 -2.35 3.21 26.26
CA GLU A 124 -2.20 2.39 27.47
C GLU A 124 -3.25 1.28 27.69
N GLU A 125 -4.39 1.33 27.00
CA GLU A 125 -5.43 0.29 27.03
C GLU A 125 -4.99 -1.08 26.53
N THR A 126 -3.99 -1.20 25.63
CA THR A 126 -3.54 -2.53 25.16
C THR A 126 -2.43 -3.14 26.03
N ALA A 127 -1.64 -2.32 26.73
CA ALA A 127 -0.58 -2.80 27.62
C ALA A 127 -1.13 -3.49 28.89
N ALA A 128 -2.33 -3.11 29.32
CA ALA A 128 -3.02 -3.76 30.43
C ALA A 128 -3.42 -5.23 30.13
N LEU A 129 -3.62 -5.57 28.86
CA LEU A 129 -3.94 -6.95 28.43
C LEU A 129 -2.71 -7.86 28.31
N ALA A 130 -1.52 -7.29 28.14
CA ALA A 130 -0.28 -8.06 27.99
C ALA A 130 0.39 -8.42 29.34
N THR A 131 -0.08 -7.86 30.46
CA THR A 131 0.51 -8.06 31.80
C THR A 131 -0.39 -8.84 32.75
N SER A 132 -1.28 -9.70 32.22
CA SER A 132 -2.04 -10.63 33.06
C SER A 132 -1.29 -11.96 33.17
N PRO A 133 -0.77 -12.35 34.35
CA PRO A 133 -0.13 -13.64 34.53
C PRO A 133 -1.22 -14.69 34.78
N SER A 134 -1.86 -15.17 33.71
CA SER A 134 -2.44 -16.51 33.57
C SER A 134 -3.34 -16.59 32.34
N LEU A 135 -2.84 -17.23 31.29
CA LEU A 135 -3.72 -17.79 30.26
C LEU A 135 -4.20 -19.17 30.76
N PRO A 136 -5.52 -19.44 30.84
CA PRO A 136 -5.99 -20.81 31.01
C PRO A 136 -5.59 -21.62 29.78
N SER A 137 -5.07 -22.83 30.00
CA SER A 137 -4.75 -23.76 28.93
C SER A 137 -5.95 -23.95 28.00
N TRP A 138 -5.77 -23.65 26.72
CA TRP A 138 -6.68 -23.96 25.64
C TRP A 138 -6.99 -25.48 25.63
N LYS A 139 -8.11 -25.88 26.23
CA LYS A 139 -8.72 -27.17 25.96
C LYS A 139 -9.71 -26.97 24.83
N SER A 140 -9.50 -27.71 23.75
CA SER A 140 -10.34 -27.75 22.56
C SER A 140 -11.83 -27.83 22.95
N ALA A 141 -12.61 -26.84 22.54
CA ALA A 141 -14.07 -26.91 22.65
C ALA A 141 -14.57 -28.02 21.69
N PRO A 142 -15.51 -28.88 22.11
CA PRO A 142 -16.09 -29.87 21.22
C PRO A 142 -17.00 -29.19 20.19
N SER A 143 -16.90 -29.66 18.94
CA SER A 143 -17.70 -29.20 17.80
C SER A 143 -19.21 -29.39 18.05
N PRO A 144 -20.07 -28.42 17.69
CA PRO A 144 -21.52 -28.59 17.81
C PRO A 144 -22.03 -29.51 16.69
N THR A 145 -22.62 -30.64 17.06
CA THR A 145 -23.34 -31.51 16.15
C THR A 145 -24.68 -30.87 15.76
N CYS A 146 -24.99 -30.98 14.47
CA CYS A 146 -26.23 -30.50 13.87
C CYS A 146 -27.42 -31.41 14.21
N SER A 147 -28.62 -30.81 14.20
CA SER A 147 -29.93 -31.44 14.02
C SER A 147 -30.60 -32.12 15.23
N ASN A 148 -31.46 -31.34 15.90
CA ASN A 148 -32.75 -31.83 16.42
C ASN A 148 -33.78 -30.69 16.38
N TYR A 149 -34.35 -30.45 15.21
CA TYR A 149 -35.65 -29.80 15.06
C TYR A 149 -36.51 -30.67 14.15
N ALA A 150 -37.18 -31.65 14.76
CA ALA A 150 -38.38 -32.24 14.21
C ALA A 150 -39.56 -31.71 15.04
N ARG A 151 -40.45 -30.94 14.41
CA ARG A 151 -41.84 -30.82 14.86
C ARG A 151 -42.77 -30.96 13.64
N PRO A 152 -43.97 -31.54 13.85
CA PRO A 152 -44.80 -32.09 12.78
C PRO A 152 -45.72 -31.03 12.17
N TRP A 153 -46.13 -31.28 10.93
CA TRP A 153 -47.15 -30.51 10.22
C TRP A 153 -48.52 -30.60 10.88
N ALA A 154 -49.16 -29.44 11.01
CA ALA A 154 -50.61 -29.25 11.06
C ALA A 154 -50.94 -28.11 10.08
#